data_AF-A0A1T4S7Q4-F1
#
_entry.id   AF-A0A1T4S7Q4-F1
#
_cell.length_a   1.000
_cell.length_b   1.000
_cell.length_c   1.000
_cell.angle_alpha   90.00
_cell.angle_beta   90.00
_cell.angle_gamma   90.00
#
_symmetry.space_group_name_H-M   'P 1'
#
loop_
_entity.id
_entity.type
_entity.pdbx_description
1 polymer ?
#
loop_
_entity_poly.entity_id
_entity_poly.type
_entity_poly.pdbx_seq_one_letter_code
_entity_poly.pdbx_strand_id
1 'polypeptide(L)'
;MKQKTGIILFILLSLLMMSSYALGEQWRISFNGYPGTMELNGNHTNYTGRFNLHGNWEQMLDLRVYRNAIFFRRAAADQKYLGVVEGNRMQGIFSQGGAGSYPWTAELLETTGADPFTSDHGYQPARPHHKSAHNLALGKPVRQSSTGYGGNPEHAVDGNTDGNYSANSVTHTNNAPNEWWEIDLGSQKQIQHIKIWNRTDCCGERLSNFYVLVSPHRFSSNSLQETLNNPSVWQSHHPGVAGRETTIPVSGTGRYVRIQLAGQNWLSLAEVEIIGADSIR
;
A
#
# COMPACT_ATOMS: atom_id res chain seq x y z
N MET A 1 5.35 76.87 3.54
CA MET A 1 6.00 75.64 4.01
C MET A 1 5.02 74.47 3.85
N LYS A 2 5.40 73.45 3.04
CA LYS A 2 4.94 72.04 2.97
C LYS A 2 3.40 71.80 2.95
N GLN A 3 2.71 71.59 1.84
CA GLN A 3 2.72 70.47 0.86
C GLN A 3 2.45 69.05 1.43
N LYS A 4 1.37 68.44 0.89
CA LYS A 4 1.04 66.99 0.79
C LYS A 4 0.61 66.34 2.12
N THR A 5 -0.39 65.46 2.22
CA THR A 5 -0.80 64.27 1.45
C THR A 5 -2.12 63.82 2.14
N GLY A 6 -3.16 63.19 1.58
CA GLY A 6 -3.28 62.24 0.49
C GLY A 6 -4.32 61.17 0.89
N ILE A 7 -5.32 60.98 0.02
CA ILE A 7 -5.85 59.68 -0.44
C ILE A 7 -6.72 58.84 0.54
N ILE A 8 -7.99 58.72 0.13
CA ILE A 8 -8.96 57.68 0.49
C ILE A 8 -8.38 56.31 0.12
N LEU A 9 -8.39 55.36 1.06
CA LEU A 9 -8.25 53.93 0.75
C LEU A 9 -9.20 53.10 1.63
N PHE A 10 -10.35 52.72 1.05
CA PHE A 10 -11.02 51.47 1.40
C PHE A 10 -10.03 50.32 1.15
N ILE A 11 -9.89 49.37 2.08
CA ILE A 11 -9.80 47.93 1.78
C ILE A 11 -9.56 47.10 3.06
N LEU A 12 -10.49 46.15 3.23
CA LEU A 12 -10.49 44.90 3.97
C LEU A 12 -10.01 44.86 5.43
N LEU A 13 -11.02 44.70 6.30
CA LEU A 13 -10.98 43.84 7.46
C LEU A 13 -10.43 42.46 7.05
N SER A 14 -9.12 42.24 7.17
CA SER A 14 -8.56 40.89 7.15
C SER A 14 -8.91 40.23 8.48
N LEU A 15 -10.04 39.51 8.45
CA LEU A 15 -10.31 38.45 9.40
C LEU A 15 -9.04 37.59 9.47
N LEU A 16 -8.29 37.65 10.56
CA LEU A 16 -7.28 36.65 10.89
C LEU A 16 -8.04 35.35 11.20
N MET A 17 -8.56 34.72 10.15
CA MET A 17 -8.56 33.27 10.11
C MET A 17 -7.09 32.90 10.09
N MET A 18 -6.51 32.72 11.28
CA MET A 18 -5.47 31.71 11.41
C MET A 18 -6.16 30.39 11.06
N SER A 19 -6.28 30.14 9.75
CA SER A 19 -6.40 28.81 9.24
C SER A 19 -5.23 28.08 9.85
N SER A 20 -5.51 27.23 10.82
CA SER A 20 -4.62 26.16 11.22
C SER A 20 -4.29 25.41 9.93
N TYR A 21 -3.22 25.82 9.25
CA TYR A 21 -2.64 25.02 8.18
C TYR A 21 -2.26 23.73 8.89
N ALA A 22 -3.03 22.67 8.61
CA ALA A 22 -2.61 21.32 8.93
C ALA A 22 -1.19 21.20 8.36
N LEU A 23 -0.21 20.95 9.22
CA LEU A 23 1.18 20.81 8.81
C LEU A 23 1.22 19.75 7.72
N GLY A 24 1.58 20.15 6.50
CA GLY A 24 1.75 19.25 5.37
C GLY A 24 2.80 18.19 5.66
N GLU A 25 2.69 17.07 4.97
CA GLU A 25 3.70 16.03 5.01
C GLU A 25 5.03 16.61 4.50
N GLN A 26 6.07 16.57 5.33
CA GLN A 26 7.42 16.95 4.94
C GLN A 26 8.21 15.73 4.49
N TRP A 27 8.91 15.88 3.37
CA TRP A 27 9.67 14.83 2.72
C TRP A 27 11.10 15.30 2.46
N ARG A 28 12.09 14.48 2.78
CA ARG A 28 13.47 14.65 2.32
C ARG A 28 13.54 14.20 0.87
N ILE A 29 13.98 15.06 -0.04
CA ILE A 29 14.09 14.74 -1.48
C ILE A 29 15.53 14.72 -1.97
N SER A 30 15.79 13.97 -3.02
CA SER A 30 17.01 14.01 -3.83
C SER A 30 16.63 14.04 -5.30
N PHE A 31 16.89 15.14 -6.00
CA PHE A 31 16.65 15.27 -7.44
C PHE A 31 17.98 15.18 -8.17
N ASN A 32 18.27 14.05 -8.82
CA ASN A 32 19.56 13.78 -9.45
C ASN A 32 20.77 14.02 -8.53
N GLY A 33 20.65 13.66 -7.24
CA GLY A 33 21.70 13.87 -6.24
C GLY A 33 21.69 15.24 -5.56
N TYR A 34 20.83 16.18 -5.97
CA TYR A 34 20.65 17.45 -5.28
C TYR A 34 19.65 17.30 -4.13
N PRO A 35 20.08 17.45 -2.86
CA PRO A 35 19.19 17.29 -1.71
C PRO A 35 18.27 18.48 -1.55
N GLY A 36 17.07 18.23 -1.02
CA GLY A 36 16.10 19.25 -0.72
C GLY A 36 15.02 18.78 0.25
N THR A 37 14.01 19.63 0.42
CA THR A 37 12.80 19.28 1.19
C THR A 37 11.58 19.47 0.31
N MET A 38 10.54 18.67 0.51
CA MET A 38 9.26 18.78 -0.18
C MET A 38 8.13 18.78 0.84
N GLU A 39 7.10 19.55 0.57
CA GLU A 39 5.87 19.60 1.35
C GLU A 39 4.69 19.26 0.45
N LEU A 40 3.88 18.29 0.87
CA LEU A 40 2.61 17.95 0.24
C LEU A 40 1.47 18.24 1.22
N ASN A 41 0.51 19.03 0.78
CA ASN A 41 -0.64 19.49 1.58
C ASN A 41 -1.91 19.22 0.78
N GLY A 42 -2.85 18.43 1.31
CA GLY A 42 -4.09 18.19 0.57
C GLY A 42 -4.98 17.09 1.11
N ASN A 43 -6.05 16.83 0.35
CA ASN A 43 -6.97 15.71 0.53
C ASN A 43 -7.14 14.96 -0.81
N HIS A 44 -7.81 13.79 -0.78
CA HIS A 44 -7.90 12.81 -1.88
C HIS A 44 -8.28 13.33 -3.28
N THR A 45 -8.70 14.59 -3.42
CA THR A 45 -9.03 15.22 -4.70
C THR A 45 -8.25 16.51 -4.99
N ASN A 46 -7.64 17.14 -3.98
CA ASN A 46 -6.91 18.40 -4.11
C ASN A 46 -5.60 18.34 -3.32
N TYR A 47 -4.49 18.17 -4.02
CA TYR A 47 -3.15 18.32 -3.47
C TYR A 47 -2.54 19.64 -3.92
N THR A 48 -1.90 20.32 -2.98
CA THR A 48 -0.94 21.39 -3.21
C THR A 48 0.41 20.90 -2.74
N GLY A 49 1.47 21.38 -3.38
CA GLY A 49 2.81 20.95 -3.02
C GLY A 49 3.83 22.01 -3.35
N ARG A 50 4.90 22.02 -2.57
CA ARG A 50 6.06 22.86 -2.82
C ARG A 50 7.32 22.09 -2.48
N PHE A 51 8.44 22.45 -3.10
CA PHE A 51 9.73 21.90 -2.74
C PHE A 51 10.76 23.01 -2.60
N ASN A 52 11.77 22.76 -1.79
CA ASN A 52 12.90 23.62 -1.55
C ASN A 52 14.16 22.96 -2.09
N LEU A 53 14.77 23.60 -3.09
CA LEU A 53 16.10 23.27 -3.58
C LEU A 53 16.97 24.53 -3.43
N HIS A 54 18.19 24.36 -2.93
CA HIS A 54 19.15 25.46 -2.75
C HIS A 54 18.63 26.64 -1.92
N GLY A 55 17.73 26.40 -0.96
CA GLY A 55 17.16 27.42 -0.08
C GLY A 55 15.93 28.14 -0.62
N ASN A 56 15.51 27.87 -1.86
CA ASN A 56 14.36 28.53 -2.50
C ASN A 56 13.16 27.60 -2.60
N TRP A 57 12.01 28.06 -2.10
CA TRP A 57 10.73 27.34 -2.23
C TRP A 57 10.08 27.59 -3.59
N GLU A 58 9.69 26.50 -4.26
CA GLU A 58 8.99 26.52 -5.54
C GLU A 58 7.68 25.73 -5.43
N GLN A 59 6.62 26.24 -6.05
CA GLN A 59 5.33 25.54 -6.11
C GLN A 59 5.35 24.44 -7.17
N MET A 60 4.73 23.32 -6.85
CA MET A 60 4.45 22.24 -7.80
C MET A 60 3.25 22.61 -8.66
N LEU A 61 3.45 22.71 -9.97
CA LEU A 61 2.36 22.92 -10.92
C LEU A 61 1.80 21.59 -11.39
N ASP A 62 0.51 21.57 -11.74
CA ASP A 62 -0.21 20.36 -12.19
C ASP A 62 0.00 19.14 -11.28
N LEU A 63 0.12 19.37 -9.98
CA LEU A 63 0.31 18.31 -9.01
C LEU A 63 -0.88 17.35 -9.06
N ARG A 64 -0.59 16.08 -9.35
CA ARG A 64 -1.53 14.97 -9.30
C ARG A 64 -0.93 13.89 -8.43
N VAL A 65 -1.60 13.60 -7.34
CA VAL A 65 -1.26 12.46 -6.49
C VAL A 65 -2.36 11.41 -6.67
N TYR A 66 -1.97 10.28 -7.22
CA TYR A 66 -2.78 9.08 -7.36
C TYR A 66 -2.42 8.08 -6.25
N ARG A 67 -3.13 6.95 -6.18
CA ARG A 67 -2.91 5.93 -5.14
C ARG A 67 -1.45 5.43 -5.07
N ASN A 68 -0.77 5.32 -6.21
CA ASN A 68 0.59 4.77 -6.30
C ASN A 68 1.53 5.62 -7.15
N ALA A 69 1.11 6.82 -7.55
CA ALA A 69 1.90 7.65 -8.45
C ALA A 69 1.74 9.13 -8.11
N ILE A 70 2.79 9.89 -8.31
CA ILE A 70 2.80 11.34 -8.22
C ILE A 70 3.33 11.92 -9.52
N PHE A 71 2.66 12.96 -9.99
CA PHE A 71 3.09 13.77 -11.10
C PHE A 71 3.05 15.25 -10.70
N PHE A 72 4.09 16.00 -11.06
CA PHE A 72 4.05 17.46 -10.99
C PHE A 72 5.03 18.08 -12.00
N ARG A 73 4.86 19.38 -12.24
CA ARG A 73 5.74 20.20 -13.07
C ARG A 73 6.42 21.29 -12.24
N ARG A 74 7.64 21.63 -12.65
CA ARG A 74 8.39 22.79 -12.15
C ARG A 74 8.45 23.86 -13.23
N ALA A 75 7.87 25.03 -12.95
CA ALA A 75 7.75 26.12 -13.92
C ALA A 75 9.11 26.68 -14.37
N ALA A 76 10.03 26.87 -13.42
CA ALA A 76 11.31 27.55 -13.66
C ALA A 76 12.25 26.80 -14.62
N ALA A 77 12.00 25.52 -14.90
CA ALA A 77 12.92 24.66 -15.66
C ALA A 77 12.23 23.78 -16.73
N ASP A 78 10.91 23.95 -16.95
CA ASP A 78 10.08 23.07 -17.78
C ASP A 78 10.32 21.56 -17.51
N GLN A 79 10.45 21.23 -16.23
CA GLN A 79 10.70 19.85 -15.79
C GLN A 79 9.41 19.15 -15.42
N LYS A 80 9.31 17.87 -15.77
CA LYS A 80 8.16 17.00 -15.43
C LYS A 80 8.64 15.85 -14.57
N TYR A 81 8.08 15.73 -13.37
CA TYR A 81 8.43 14.71 -12.39
C TYR A 81 7.32 13.66 -12.40
N LEU A 82 7.72 12.41 -12.59
CA LEU A 82 6.84 11.23 -12.47
C LEU A 82 7.50 10.29 -11.47
N GLY A 83 6.75 9.84 -10.47
CA GLY A 83 7.25 8.87 -9.51
C GLY A 83 6.18 7.92 -9.01
N VAL A 84 6.64 6.78 -8.53
CA VAL A 84 5.86 5.79 -7.80
C VAL A 84 5.92 6.16 -6.31
N VAL A 85 4.77 6.06 -5.64
CA VAL A 85 4.63 6.31 -4.20
C VAL A 85 4.46 4.97 -3.49
N GLU A 86 5.40 4.65 -2.58
CA GLU A 86 5.46 3.39 -1.81
C GLU A 86 5.66 3.70 -0.32
N GLY A 87 4.56 3.88 0.41
CA GLY A 87 4.61 4.20 1.84
C GLY A 87 5.34 5.52 2.12
N ASN A 88 6.40 5.46 2.93
CA ASN A 88 7.23 6.61 3.30
C ASN A 88 8.31 6.92 2.26
N ARG A 89 8.26 6.31 1.07
CA ARG A 89 9.22 6.55 -0.01
C ARG A 89 8.50 6.90 -1.31
N MET A 90 9.08 7.82 -2.06
CA MET A 90 8.76 8.03 -3.47
C MET A 90 10.04 7.89 -4.29
N GLN A 91 9.91 7.40 -5.51
CA GLN A 91 11.02 7.34 -6.46
C GLN A 91 10.52 7.47 -7.89
N GLY A 92 11.35 8.01 -8.77
CA GLY A 92 10.95 8.15 -10.15
C GLY A 92 11.98 8.81 -11.04
N ILE A 93 11.49 9.31 -12.16
CA ILE A 93 12.27 10.05 -13.14
C ILE A 93 11.67 11.45 -13.32
N PHE A 94 12.53 12.43 -13.54
CA PHE A 94 12.11 13.71 -14.10
C PHE A 94 12.78 13.94 -15.44
N SER A 95 12.05 14.54 -16.37
CA SER A 95 12.57 14.92 -17.69
C SER A 95 12.77 16.43 -17.76
N GLN A 96 13.81 16.84 -18.48
CA GLN A 96 14.10 18.23 -18.83
C GLN A 96 14.24 18.34 -20.35
N GLY A 97 13.55 19.29 -20.97
CA GLY A 97 13.60 19.51 -22.42
C GLY A 97 15.05 19.66 -22.91
N GLY A 98 15.50 18.76 -23.78
CA GLY A 98 16.85 18.78 -24.36
C GLY A 98 17.98 18.19 -23.51
N ALA A 99 17.74 17.83 -22.24
CA ALA A 99 18.78 17.36 -21.32
C ALA A 99 18.60 15.91 -20.84
N GLY A 100 17.51 15.22 -21.22
CA GLY A 100 17.30 13.80 -20.89
C GLY A 100 16.43 13.56 -19.64
N SER A 101 16.51 12.35 -19.08
CA SER A 101 15.74 11.92 -17.90
C SER A 101 16.68 11.57 -16.74
N TYR A 102 16.30 11.97 -15.53
CA TYR A 102 17.14 11.86 -14.33
C TYR A 102 16.37 11.25 -13.16
N PRO A 103 17.02 10.45 -12.30
CA PRO A 103 16.35 9.83 -11.16
C PRO A 103 16.04 10.84 -10.05
N TRP A 104 15.00 10.57 -9.28
CA TRP A 104 14.73 11.28 -8.04
C TRP A 104 14.14 10.36 -6.97
N THR A 105 14.32 10.73 -5.71
CA THR A 105 13.73 10.05 -4.55
C THR A 105 13.13 11.06 -3.56
N ALA A 106 12.15 10.61 -2.78
CA ALA A 106 11.64 11.29 -1.60
C ALA A 106 11.47 10.29 -0.45
N GLU A 107 11.73 10.72 0.78
CA GLU A 107 11.52 9.95 2.00
C GLU A 107 10.76 10.81 3.00
N LEU A 108 9.65 10.32 3.54
CA LEU A 108 8.85 11.06 4.51
C LEU A 108 9.69 11.31 5.78
N LEU A 109 9.75 12.56 6.23
CA LEU A 109 10.38 12.91 7.50
C LEU A 109 9.39 12.57 8.61
N GLU A 110 9.75 11.60 9.45
CA GLU A 110 8.98 11.30 10.65
C GLU A 110 8.91 12.57 11.52
N THR A 111 7.70 13.01 11.83
CA THR A 111 7.51 14.08 12.81
C THR A 111 7.90 13.52 14.17
N THR A 112 9.13 13.79 14.58
CA THR A 112 9.63 13.46 15.92
C THR A 112 8.88 14.29 16.95
N GLY A 113 7.71 13.79 17.37
CA GLY A 113 7.06 14.19 18.60
C GLY A 113 7.85 13.64 19.77
N ALA A 114 8.93 14.32 20.15
CA ALA A 114 9.50 14.17 21.47
C ALA A 114 8.50 14.79 22.46
N ASP A 115 7.83 13.95 23.25
CA ASP A 115 7.09 14.39 24.43
C ASP A 115 7.77 13.81 25.68
N PRO A 116 8.41 14.66 26.50
CA PRO A 116 8.59 14.37 27.91
C PRO A 116 7.77 15.38 28.72
N PHE A 117 6.57 14.96 29.15
CA PHE A 117 5.80 15.50 30.28
C PHE A 117 5.69 17.04 30.38
N THR A 118 4.48 17.58 30.18
CA THR A 118 3.70 18.22 31.28
C THR A 118 2.23 18.41 30.89
N SER A 119 1.37 18.02 31.85
CA SER A 119 -0.03 18.36 32.09
C SER A 119 -0.61 19.58 31.35
N ASP A 120 -1.79 19.43 30.74
CA ASP A 120 -3.08 19.82 31.34
C ASP A 120 -4.16 20.05 30.26
N HIS A 121 -5.38 19.61 30.56
CA HIS A 121 -6.67 19.90 29.91
C HIS A 121 -6.85 19.77 28.39
N GLY A 122 -7.62 18.75 28.00
CA GLY A 122 -8.48 18.84 26.81
C GLY A 122 -8.83 17.50 26.19
N TYR A 123 -10.09 17.09 26.33
CA TYR A 123 -10.68 16.02 25.54
C TYR A 123 -10.47 16.30 24.03
N GLN A 124 -9.57 15.57 23.38
CA GLN A 124 -9.47 15.52 21.92
C GLN A 124 -10.31 14.34 21.42
N PRO A 125 -11.36 14.55 20.60
CA PRO A 125 -12.04 13.44 19.96
C PRO A 125 -11.07 12.77 19.00
N ALA A 126 -10.93 11.44 19.11
CA ALA A 126 -10.06 10.65 18.24
C ALA A 126 -10.33 10.95 16.77
N ARG A 127 -9.34 11.48 16.05
CA ARG A 127 -9.41 11.57 14.58
C ARG A 127 -9.33 10.14 14.03
N PRO A 128 -10.20 9.73 13.08
CA PRO A 128 -10.17 8.38 12.54
C PRO A 128 -8.84 8.18 11.80
N HIS A 129 -7.96 7.37 12.38
CA HIS A 129 -6.71 6.97 11.77
C HIS A 129 -7.03 6.12 10.53
N HIS A 130 -6.89 6.67 9.33
CA HIS A 130 -6.77 5.87 8.11
C HIS A 130 -5.47 5.06 8.25
N LYS A 131 -5.59 3.79 8.66
CA LYS A 131 -4.43 2.90 8.74
C LYS A 131 -3.83 2.72 7.35
N SER A 132 -2.53 2.95 7.24
CA SER A 132 -1.78 2.70 6.01
C SER A 132 -1.88 1.23 5.62
N ALA A 133 -1.95 0.99 4.31
CA ALA A 133 -2.01 -0.38 3.80
C ALA A 133 -0.67 -1.07 4.04
N HIS A 134 -0.70 -2.27 4.58
CA HIS A 134 0.47 -3.09 4.89
C HIS A 134 0.14 -4.57 4.66
N ASN A 135 1.14 -5.45 4.76
CA ASN A 135 0.89 -6.88 4.74
C ASN A 135 0.17 -7.30 6.03
N LEU A 136 -1.12 -7.58 5.92
CA LEU A 136 -1.98 -8.02 7.02
C LEU A 136 -1.75 -9.49 7.39
N ALA A 137 -1.07 -10.25 6.52
CA ALA A 137 -0.93 -11.70 6.64
C ALA A 137 0.22 -12.14 7.55
N LEU A 138 1.25 -11.30 7.71
CA LEU A 138 2.46 -11.63 8.47
C LEU A 138 2.13 -12.18 9.87
N GLY A 139 2.62 -13.40 10.12
CA GLY A 139 2.47 -14.14 11.38
C GLY A 139 1.03 -14.44 11.80
N LYS A 140 0.05 -14.38 10.89
CA LYS A 140 -1.35 -14.64 11.23
C LYS A 140 -1.65 -16.14 11.36
N PRO A 141 -2.71 -16.51 12.10
CA PRO A 141 -3.17 -17.89 12.14
C PRO A 141 -3.58 -18.40 10.76
N VAL A 142 -3.04 -19.54 10.39
CA VAL A 142 -3.25 -20.18 9.10
C VAL A 142 -3.59 -21.66 9.28
N ARG A 143 -4.20 -22.24 8.26
CA ARG A 143 -4.44 -23.68 8.15
C ARG A 143 -4.43 -24.08 6.68
N GLN A 144 -4.20 -25.36 6.42
CA GLN A 144 -4.32 -25.94 5.09
C GLN A 144 -5.06 -27.26 5.15
N SER A 145 -5.58 -27.74 4.03
CA SER A 145 -6.36 -28.97 3.93
C SER A 145 -5.60 -30.20 4.40
N SER A 146 -4.31 -30.25 4.14
CA SER A 146 -3.40 -31.31 4.57
C SER A 146 -1.96 -30.81 4.61
N THR A 147 -1.08 -31.49 5.34
CA THR A 147 0.36 -31.16 5.34
C THR A 147 1.14 -32.36 4.81
N GLY A 148 1.95 -32.11 3.77
CA GLY A 148 2.89 -33.07 3.21
C GLY A 148 4.32 -32.55 3.35
N TYR A 149 5.29 -33.46 3.38
CA TYR A 149 6.73 -33.15 3.26
C TYR A 149 7.32 -32.14 4.28
N GLY A 150 6.59 -31.80 5.35
CA GLY A 150 7.00 -30.78 6.32
C GLY A 150 6.71 -29.33 5.88
N GLY A 151 5.98 -29.13 4.78
CA GLY A 151 5.56 -27.81 4.32
C GLY A 151 4.37 -27.28 5.12
N ASN A 152 4.63 -26.84 6.35
CA ASN A 152 3.62 -26.28 7.25
C ASN A 152 2.95 -25.02 6.66
N PRO A 153 1.67 -24.75 6.95
CA PRO A 153 0.95 -23.61 6.38
C PRO A 153 1.54 -22.25 6.78
N GLU A 154 2.23 -22.17 7.92
CA GLU A 154 2.86 -20.95 8.47
C GLU A 154 3.98 -20.42 7.58
N HIS A 155 4.58 -21.26 6.72
CA HIS A 155 5.62 -20.81 5.79
C HIS A 155 5.11 -19.74 4.81
N ALA A 156 3.81 -19.71 4.49
CA ALA A 156 3.26 -18.70 3.58
C ALA A 156 2.95 -17.34 4.24
N VAL A 157 3.31 -17.15 5.51
CA VAL A 157 3.10 -15.90 6.26
C VAL A 157 4.31 -15.55 7.14
N ASP A 158 5.48 -16.07 6.80
CA ASP A 158 6.70 -15.87 7.58
C ASP A 158 7.51 -14.64 7.14
N GLY A 159 7.10 -13.99 6.04
CA GLY A 159 7.73 -12.80 5.49
C GLY A 159 8.88 -13.09 4.53
N ASN A 160 9.09 -14.36 4.13
CA ASN A 160 10.14 -14.75 3.21
C ASN A 160 9.56 -15.31 1.89
N THR A 161 9.85 -14.62 0.80
CA THR A 161 9.32 -14.94 -0.54
C THR A 161 10.19 -15.94 -1.32
N ASP A 162 11.15 -16.60 -0.66
CA ASP A 162 12.00 -17.60 -1.29
C ASP A 162 11.19 -18.86 -1.65
N GLY A 163 10.89 -19.00 -2.94
CA GLY A 163 10.16 -20.15 -3.48
C GLY A 163 10.98 -21.43 -3.58
N ASN A 164 12.25 -21.46 -3.18
CA ASN A 164 13.00 -22.70 -3.12
C ASN A 164 12.54 -23.53 -1.92
N TYR A 165 11.97 -24.72 -2.16
CA TYR A 165 11.47 -25.58 -1.09
C TYR A 165 12.52 -25.93 -0.02
N SER A 166 13.80 -26.07 -0.42
CA SER A 166 14.89 -26.36 0.52
C SER A 166 15.26 -25.17 1.42
N ALA A 167 14.78 -23.96 1.14
CA ALA A 167 14.92 -22.79 2.01
C ALA A 167 13.99 -22.83 3.22
N ASN A 168 13.14 -23.87 3.35
CA ASN A 168 12.21 -24.06 4.46
C ASN A 168 11.22 -22.89 4.65
N SER A 169 10.76 -22.34 3.53
CA SER A 169 9.84 -21.19 3.46
C SER A 169 8.68 -21.45 2.48
N VAL A 170 8.36 -22.71 2.20
CA VAL A 170 7.33 -23.08 1.23
C VAL A 170 6.36 -24.07 1.87
N THR A 171 5.06 -23.78 1.77
CA THR A 171 3.99 -24.69 2.21
C THR A 171 3.88 -25.89 1.29
N HIS A 172 3.32 -26.99 1.77
CA HIS A 172 3.10 -28.17 0.94
C HIS A 172 1.96 -29.01 1.49
N THR A 173 0.94 -29.18 0.68
CA THR A 173 -0.18 -30.11 0.94
C THR A 173 0.13 -31.52 0.44
N ASN A 174 -0.79 -32.46 0.56
CA ASN A 174 -0.73 -33.73 -0.17
C ASN A 174 -1.29 -33.57 -1.59
N ASN A 175 -1.32 -34.66 -2.36
CA ASN A 175 -2.04 -34.67 -3.63
C ASN A 175 -3.47 -35.12 -3.39
N ALA A 176 -4.39 -34.15 -3.27
CA ALA A 176 -5.80 -34.45 -3.16
C ALA A 176 -6.66 -33.47 -3.97
N PRO A 177 -7.94 -33.79 -4.18
CA PRO A 177 -8.88 -32.86 -4.79
C PRO A 177 -9.02 -31.57 -3.98
N ASN A 178 -8.95 -30.45 -4.69
CA ASN A 178 -9.22 -29.10 -4.19
C ASN A 178 -8.43 -28.72 -2.92
N GLU A 179 -7.16 -29.11 -2.84
CA GLU A 179 -6.24 -28.69 -1.78
C GLU A 179 -6.26 -27.15 -1.65
N TRP A 180 -6.23 -26.68 -0.40
CA TRP A 180 -6.39 -25.28 -0.06
C TRP A 180 -5.50 -24.87 1.10
N TRP A 181 -5.16 -23.58 1.11
CA TRP A 181 -4.53 -22.87 2.20
C TRP A 181 -5.45 -21.70 2.60
N GLU A 182 -5.57 -21.44 3.90
CA GLU A 182 -6.48 -20.44 4.45
C GLU A 182 -5.86 -19.68 5.63
N ILE A 183 -6.12 -18.38 5.68
CA ILE A 183 -5.68 -17.46 6.73
C ILE A 183 -6.87 -16.80 7.43
N ASP A 184 -6.75 -16.62 8.75
CA ASP A 184 -7.63 -15.77 9.56
C ASP A 184 -6.92 -14.46 9.91
N LEU A 185 -7.38 -13.34 9.34
CA LEU A 185 -6.84 -12.00 9.62
C LEU A 185 -7.19 -11.46 11.02
N GLY A 186 -7.94 -12.23 11.83
CA GLY A 186 -8.36 -11.92 13.19
C GLY A 186 -9.59 -11.02 13.28
N SER A 187 -9.75 -10.09 12.34
CA SER A 187 -10.93 -9.23 12.20
C SER A 187 -11.23 -8.99 10.72
N GLN A 188 -12.39 -8.39 10.41
CA GLN A 188 -12.56 -7.82 9.09
C GLN A 188 -11.50 -6.74 8.83
N LYS A 189 -10.92 -6.79 7.64
CA LYS A 189 -9.94 -5.85 7.10
C LYS A 189 -10.43 -5.35 5.74
N GLN A 190 -9.99 -4.15 5.38
CA GLN A 190 -10.05 -3.66 4.00
C GLN A 190 -8.89 -4.27 3.22
N ILE A 191 -9.19 -5.14 2.26
CA ILE A 191 -8.22 -5.85 1.43
C ILE A 191 -8.16 -5.16 0.07
N GLN A 192 -6.97 -4.68 -0.31
CA GLN A 192 -6.76 -4.03 -1.60
C GLN A 192 -6.41 -5.07 -2.66
N HIS A 193 -5.40 -5.88 -2.40
CA HIS A 193 -4.92 -6.94 -3.28
C HIS A 193 -4.19 -8.01 -2.46
N ILE A 194 -4.01 -9.17 -3.09
CA ILE A 194 -3.31 -10.31 -2.51
C ILE A 194 -2.18 -10.67 -3.46
N LYS A 195 -0.96 -10.76 -2.94
CA LYS A 195 0.20 -11.27 -3.67
C LYS A 195 0.42 -12.72 -3.30
N ILE A 196 0.55 -13.56 -4.31
CA ILE A 196 0.77 -14.99 -4.15
C ILE A 196 2.14 -15.31 -4.75
N TRP A 197 3.04 -15.80 -3.90
CA TRP A 197 4.39 -16.18 -4.29
C TRP A 197 4.46 -17.68 -4.51
N ASN A 198 4.85 -18.09 -5.71
CA ASN A 198 4.89 -19.48 -6.13
C ASN A 198 6.23 -20.14 -5.75
N ARG A 199 6.24 -21.48 -5.68
CA ARG A 199 7.47 -22.28 -5.61
C ARG A 199 8.32 -22.08 -6.88
N THR A 200 9.64 -22.07 -6.74
CA THR A 200 10.58 -21.71 -7.82
C THR A 200 11.67 -22.74 -8.11
N ASP A 201 11.98 -23.67 -7.20
CA ASP A 201 13.03 -24.70 -7.42
C ASP A 201 12.58 -25.84 -8.35
N CYS A 202 11.30 -26.21 -8.28
CA CYS A 202 10.62 -27.09 -9.20
C CYS A 202 9.12 -26.85 -9.08
N CYS A 203 8.36 -27.53 -9.94
CA CYS A 203 6.97 -27.83 -9.63
C CYS A 203 6.04 -26.61 -9.54
N GLY A 204 6.50 -25.44 -10.02
CA GLY A 204 5.74 -24.19 -10.02
C GLY A 204 4.48 -24.27 -10.89
N GLU A 205 4.45 -25.19 -11.86
CA GLU A 205 3.28 -25.48 -12.69
C GLU A 205 2.08 -26.01 -11.90
N ARG A 206 2.30 -26.50 -10.67
CA ARG A 206 1.25 -27.04 -9.80
C ARG A 206 0.32 -25.95 -9.26
N LEU A 207 0.82 -24.73 -9.04
CA LEU A 207 -0.02 -23.59 -8.70
C LEU A 207 -0.67 -23.05 -9.98
N SER A 208 -1.67 -23.79 -10.44
CA SER A 208 -2.46 -23.44 -11.62
C SER A 208 -3.93 -23.77 -11.40
N ASN A 209 -4.80 -23.10 -12.17
CA ASN A 209 -6.25 -23.31 -12.10
C ASN A 209 -6.79 -23.28 -10.65
N PHE A 210 -6.69 -22.12 -10.00
CA PHE A 210 -7.06 -21.94 -8.60
C PHE A 210 -7.97 -20.75 -8.40
N TYR A 211 -8.63 -20.71 -7.25
CA TYR A 211 -9.46 -19.61 -6.81
C TYR A 211 -8.82 -18.90 -5.61
N VAL A 212 -8.92 -17.57 -5.61
CA VAL A 212 -8.76 -16.75 -4.41
C VAL A 212 -10.15 -16.41 -3.90
N LEU A 213 -10.41 -16.78 -2.66
CA LEU A 213 -11.71 -16.66 -2.00
C LEU A 213 -11.56 -15.77 -0.77
N VAL A 214 -12.42 -14.78 -0.61
CA VAL A 214 -12.40 -13.85 0.52
C VAL A 214 -13.77 -13.85 1.19
N SER A 215 -13.80 -14.03 2.50
CA SER A 215 -15.05 -14.18 3.26
C SER A 215 -15.01 -13.40 4.59
N PRO A 216 -16.12 -12.81 5.03
CA PRO A 216 -16.25 -12.27 6.39
C PRO A 216 -16.31 -13.38 7.46
N HIS A 217 -16.70 -14.60 7.07
CA HIS A 217 -16.90 -15.75 7.96
C HIS A 217 -15.94 -16.89 7.62
N ARG A 218 -15.61 -17.72 8.61
CA ARG A 218 -14.77 -18.89 8.40
C ARG A 218 -15.44 -19.80 7.37
N PHE A 219 -14.67 -20.30 6.41
CA PHE A 219 -15.17 -21.27 5.44
C PHE A 219 -15.53 -22.59 6.12
N SER A 220 -16.78 -23.02 5.94
CA SER A 220 -17.38 -24.19 6.59
C SER A 220 -17.23 -25.49 5.79
N SER A 221 -16.85 -25.40 4.52
CA SER A 221 -16.71 -26.54 3.61
C SER A 221 -15.33 -26.59 2.97
N ASN A 222 -14.88 -27.79 2.64
CA ASN A 222 -13.70 -28.03 1.80
C ASN A 222 -14.09 -28.17 0.31
N SER A 223 -15.37 -28.35 -0.01
CA SER A 223 -15.86 -28.40 -1.39
C SER A 223 -15.72 -27.03 -2.04
N LEU A 224 -14.99 -26.98 -3.16
CA LEU A 224 -14.88 -25.75 -3.95
C LEU A 224 -16.27 -25.31 -4.44
N GLN A 225 -17.08 -26.24 -4.94
CA GLN A 225 -18.41 -25.92 -5.48
C GLN A 225 -19.34 -25.30 -4.41
N GLU A 226 -19.35 -25.85 -3.20
CA GLU A 226 -20.14 -25.27 -2.09
C GLU A 226 -19.64 -23.87 -1.71
N THR A 227 -18.31 -23.66 -1.75
CA THR A 227 -17.71 -22.38 -1.43
C THR A 227 -18.03 -21.31 -2.48
N LEU A 228 -17.95 -21.65 -3.77
CA LEU A 228 -18.30 -20.75 -4.88
C LEU A 228 -19.80 -20.39 -4.91
N ASN A 229 -20.66 -21.29 -4.41
CA ASN A 229 -22.10 -21.04 -4.33
C ASN A 229 -22.51 -20.18 -3.12
N ASN A 230 -21.57 -19.83 -2.23
CA ASN A 230 -21.86 -19.00 -1.07
C ASN A 230 -21.86 -17.50 -1.45
N PRO A 231 -22.99 -16.78 -1.34
CA PRO A 231 -23.09 -15.38 -1.76
C PRO A 231 -22.29 -14.40 -0.90
N SER A 232 -21.80 -14.81 0.28
CA SER A 232 -20.94 -13.99 1.13
C SER A 232 -19.45 -14.10 0.78
N VAL A 233 -19.10 -14.95 -0.19
CA VAL A 233 -17.72 -15.17 -0.63
C VAL A 233 -17.45 -14.34 -1.86
N TRP A 234 -16.48 -13.44 -1.78
CA TRP A 234 -15.87 -12.85 -2.97
C TRP A 234 -14.90 -13.88 -3.57
N GLN A 235 -14.89 -13.98 -4.90
CA GLN A 235 -14.08 -14.97 -5.61
C GLN A 235 -13.37 -14.39 -6.83
N SER A 236 -12.16 -14.85 -7.09
CA SER A 236 -11.41 -14.61 -8.33
C SER A 236 -10.77 -15.90 -8.81
N HIS A 237 -10.96 -16.23 -10.10
CA HIS A 237 -10.42 -17.42 -10.73
C HIS A 237 -9.14 -17.08 -11.49
N HIS A 238 -8.09 -17.86 -11.25
CA HIS A 238 -6.83 -17.82 -11.99
C HIS A 238 -6.65 -19.14 -12.76
N PRO A 239 -6.99 -19.20 -14.07
CA PRO A 239 -6.99 -20.45 -14.83
C PRO A 239 -5.60 -20.94 -15.24
N GLY A 240 -4.62 -20.05 -15.32
CA GLY A 240 -3.24 -20.35 -15.77
C GLY A 240 -2.32 -20.79 -14.63
N VAL A 241 -1.05 -21.01 -14.97
CA VAL A 241 0.04 -21.18 -14.00
C VAL A 241 0.39 -19.82 -13.40
N ALA A 242 0.45 -19.73 -12.07
CA ALA A 242 0.92 -18.54 -11.39
C ALA A 242 2.41 -18.29 -11.70
N GLY A 243 2.75 -17.03 -11.95
CA GLY A 243 4.15 -16.61 -12.02
C GLY A 243 4.85 -16.71 -10.66
N ARG A 244 6.14 -16.32 -10.61
CA ARG A 244 6.88 -16.22 -9.33
C ARG A 244 6.12 -15.39 -8.29
N GLU A 245 5.56 -14.27 -8.72
CA GLU A 245 4.57 -13.47 -7.98
C GLU A 245 3.33 -13.32 -8.87
N THR A 246 2.14 -13.51 -8.29
CA THR A 246 0.87 -13.20 -8.94
C THR A 246 0.06 -12.29 -8.03
N THR A 247 -0.28 -11.10 -8.51
CA THR A 247 -1.13 -10.14 -7.77
C THR A 247 -2.59 -10.28 -8.20
N ILE A 248 -3.48 -10.52 -7.23
CA ILE A 248 -4.92 -10.60 -7.42
C ILE A 248 -5.59 -9.35 -6.80
N PRO A 249 -6.19 -8.46 -7.60
CA PRO A 249 -6.92 -7.31 -7.07
C PRO A 249 -8.22 -7.75 -6.40
N VAL A 250 -8.53 -7.18 -5.22
CA VAL A 250 -9.75 -7.49 -4.46
C VAL A 250 -10.63 -6.24 -4.30
N SER A 251 -10.08 -5.18 -3.70
CA SER A 251 -10.80 -3.94 -3.33
C SER A 251 -12.13 -4.20 -2.62
N GLY A 252 -12.07 -4.86 -1.45
CA GLY A 252 -13.24 -5.20 -0.66
C GLY A 252 -12.91 -5.48 0.80
N THR A 253 -13.90 -5.92 1.58
CA THR A 253 -13.69 -6.32 2.99
C THR A 253 -13.67 -7.83 3.14
N GLY A 254 -12.86 -8.33 4.08
CA GLY A 254 -12.77 -9.75 4.39
C GLY A 254 -12.03 -10.01 5.69
N ARG A 255 -12.25 -11.19 6.27
CA ARG A 255 -11.48 -11.68 7.42
C ARG A 255 -10.71 -12.95 7.06
N TYR A 256 -11.33 -13.84 6.30
CA TYR A 256 -10.74 -15.09 5.87
C TYR A 256 -10.38 -15.00 4.41
N VAL A 257 -9.17 -15.44 4.06
CA VAL A 257 -8.74 -15.59 2.68
C VAL A 257 -8.34 -17.05 2.46
N ARG A 258 -8.76 -17.64 1.35
CA ARG A 258 -8.41 -19.00 0.96
C ARG A 258 -7.90 -19.02 -0.48
N ILE A 259 -6.77 -19.69 -0.68
CA ILE A 259 -6.28 -20.09 -2.01
C ILE A 259 -6.62 -21.56 -2.16
N GLN A 260 -7.43 -21.90 -3.18
CA GLN A 260 -7.94 -23.26 -3.36
C GLN A 260 -7.82 -23.70 -4.81
N LEU A 261 -7.22 -24.87 -5.03
CA LEU A 261 -7.09 -25.45 -6.37
C LEU A 261 -8.46 -25.89 -6.92
N ALA A 262 -8.66 -25.75 -8.23
CA ALA A 262 -9.82 -26.25 -8.96
C ALA A 262 -9.47 -27.56 -9.69
N GLY A 263 -9.09 -28.59 -8.93
CA GLY A 263 -8.69 -29.89 -9.44
C GLY A 263 -7.91 -30.66 -8.39
N GLN A 264 -7.34 -31.79 -8.77
CA GLN A 264 -6.47 -32.59 -7.91
C GLN A 264 -5.01 -32.28 -8.22
N ASN A 265 -4.29 -31.71 -7.24
CA ASN A 265 -2.86 -31.47 -7.31
C ASN A 265 -2.33 -31.18 -5.90
N TRP A 266 -1.00 -31.02 -5.77
CA TRP A 266 -0.40 -30.41 -4.58
C TRP A 266 -0.49 -28.88 -4.68
N LEU A 267 -0.92 -28.24 -3.59
CA LEU A 267 -0.76 -26.81 -3.36
C LEU A 267 0.53 -26.54 -2.59
N SER A 268 1.37 -25.66 -3.13
CA SER A 268 2.57 -25.10 -2.49
C SER A 268 2.61 -23.60 -2.71
N LEU A 269 2.84 -22.85 -1.63
CA LEU A 269 2.90 -21.40 -1.61
C LEU A 269 4.17 -21.00 -0.87
N ALA A 270 4.98 -20.15 -1.49
CA ALA A 270 6.15 -19.58 -0.82
C ALA A 270 5.70 -18.52 0.19
N GLU A 271 4.87 -17.59 -0.24
CA GLU A 271 4.37 -16.50 0.61
C GLU A 271 3.01 -16.03 0.10
N VAL A 272 2.14 -15.58 1.01
CA VAL A 272 0.88 -14.91 0.69
C VAL A 272 0.84 -13.59 1.44
N GLU A 273 0.96 -12.49 0.70
CA GLU A 273 0.88 -11.15 1.27
C GLU A 273 -0.53 -10.58 1.02
N ILE A 274 -1.23 -10.21 2.08
CA ILE A 274 -2.56 -9.60 1.98
C ILE A 274 -2.40 -8.11 2.23
N ILE A 275 -2.40 -7.31 1.17
CA ILE A 275 -2.16 -5.87 1.27
C ILE A 275 -3.48 -5.16 1.56
N GLY A 276 -3.54 -4.52 2.72
CA GLY A 276 -4.75 -3.88 3.20
C GLY A 276 -4.55 -3.13 4.51
N ALA A 277 -5.66 -2.66 5.08
CA ALA A 277 -5.68 -1.94 6.34
C ALA A 277 -6.83 -2.44 7.23
N ASP A 278 -6.82 -2.11 8.52
CA ASP A 278 -8.00 -2.42 9.35
C ASP A 278 -9.24 -1.67 8.83
N SER A 279 -10.39 -2.34 8.93
CA SER A 279 -11.66 -1.70 8.65
C SER A 279 -11.88 -0.54 9.61
N ILE A 280 -12.16 0.64 9.05
CA ILE A 280 -12.61 1.80 9.82
C ILE A 280 -13.97 1.41 10.41
N ARG A 281 -14.09 1.51 11.73
CA ARG A 281 -15.37 1.37 12.42
C ARG A 281 -16.18 2.65 12.33
#